data_AF-A0A1N7M377-F1
#
_entry.id   AF-A0A1N7M377-F1
#
_cell.length_a   1.000
_cell.length_b   1.000
_cell.length_c   1.000
_cell.angle_alpha   90.00
_cell.angle_beta   90.00
_cell.angle_gamma   90.00
#
_symmetry.space_group_name_H-M   'P 1'
#
loop_
_entity.id
_entity.type
_entity.pdbx_description
1 polymer ?
#
loop_
_entity_poly.entity_id
_entity_poly.type
_entity_poly.pdbx_seq_one_letter_code
_entity_poly.pdbx_strand_id
1 'polypeptide(L)'
;MYSSDEVVARLVSYLSDWKSDDTNAIELADSIERFFGNSWITNEESHSHLYKLWSGFKAEAVSGIGGMTMNERLCWFGLFERFDNASEAEQQVIYAKLCANT
;
A
#
# COMPACT_ATOMS: atom_id res chain seq x y z
N MET A 1 -18.66 -3.31 -16.02
CA MET A 1 -19.19 -2.93 -14.69
C MET A 1 -18.76 -4.02 -13.75
N TYR A 2 -17.99 -3.70 -12.71
CA TYR A 2 -17.44 -4.71 -11.81
C TYR A 2 -18.35 -4.89 -10.59
N SER A 3 -18.50 -6.12 -10.11
CA SER A 3 -19.11 -6.38 -8.80
C SER A 3 -18.20 -5.86 -7.68
N SER A 4 -18.75 -5.59 -6.49
CA SER A 4 -17.96 -5.25 -5.30
C SER A 4 -16.86 -6.28 -5.02
N ASP A 5 -17.13 -7.57 -5.21
CA ASP A 5 -16.16 -8.64 -4.99
C ASP A 5 -15.00 -8.59 -5.98
N GLU A 6 -15.27 -8.25 -7.24
CA GLU A 6 -14.23 -8.12 -8.28
C GLU A 6 -13.34 -6.90 -8.02
N VAL A 7 -13.91 -5.81 -7.50
CA VAL A 7 -13.17 -4.61 -7.09
C VAL A 7 -12.25 -4.93 -5.91
N VAL A 8 -12.77 -5.61 -4.89
CA VAL A 8 -11.98 -6.03 -3.72
C VAL A 8 -10.87 -6.98 -4.14
N ALA A 9 -11.16 -8.00 -4.96
CA ALA A 9 -10.16 -8.95 -5.44
C ALA A 9 -9.02 -8.25 -6.21
N ARG A 10 -9.34 -7.27 -7.06
CA ARG A 10 -8.33 -6.49 -7.79
C ARG A 10 -7.47 -5.65 -6.86
N LEU A 11 -8.07 -4.99 -5.87
CA LEU A 11 -7.32 -4.19 -4.89
C LEU A 11 -6.39 -5.08 -4.05
N VAL A 12 -6.88 -6.24 -3.60
CA VAL A 12 -6.08 -7.22 -2.84
C VAL A 12 -4.92 -7.76 -3.68
N SER A 13 -5.17 -8.12 -4.95
CA SER A 13 -4.11 -8.56 -5.86
C SER A 13 -3.05 -7.48 -6.02
N TYR A 14 -3.47 -6.23 -6.30
CA TYR A 14 -2.55 -5.11 -6.47
C TYR A 14 -1.68 -4.87 -5.22
N LEU A 15 -2.28 -4.88 -4.03
CA LEU A 15 -1.56 -4.74 -2.76
C LEU A 15 -0.60 -5.90 -2.51
N SER A 16 -0.98 -7.13 -2.86
CA SER A 16 -0.14 -8.31 -2.73
C SER A 16 1.07 -8.24 -3.67
N ASP A 17 0.84 -7.85 -4.92
CA ASP A 17 1.90 -7.71 -5.93
C ASP A 17 2.88 -6.60 -5.53
N TRP A 18 2.36 -5.49 -5.00
CA TRP A 18 3.17 -4.36 -4.54
C TRP A 18 4.20 -4.77 -3.49
N LYS A 19 3.88 -5.72 -2.59
CA LYS A 19 4.83 -6.16 -1.56
C LYS A 19 6.12 -6.73 -2.12
N SER A 20 6.05 -7.30 -3.33
CA SER A 20 7.18 -7.93 -4.01
C SER A 20 7.83 -7.03 -5.06
N ASP A 21 7.19 -5.92 -5.44
CA ASP A 21 7.77 -4.95 -6.37
C ASP A 21 8.72 -3.95 -5.68
N ASP A 22 9.34 -3.09 -6.48
CA ASP A 22 10.31 -2.08 -6.02
C ASP A 22 9.75 -0.64 -5.98
N THR A 23 8.45 -0.45 -6.23
CA THR A 23 7.82 0.87 -6.11
C THR A 23 7.63 1.25 -4.65
N ASN A 24 7.80 2.53 -4.32
CA ASN A 24 7.78 2.99 -2.93
C ASN A 24 6.36 3.27 -2.39
N ALA A 25 6.25 3.53 -1.08
CA ALA A 25 4.99 3.78 -0.39
C ALA A 25 4.21 5.01 -0.91
N ILE A 26 4.91 6.00 -1.48
CA ILE A 26 4.27 7.17 -2.10
C ILE A 26 3.67 6.78 -3.45
N GLU A 27 4.40 6.03 -4.26
CA GLU A 27 3.91 5.52 -5.56
C GLU A 27 2.72 4.56 -5.40
N LEU A 28 2.73 3.75 -4.33
CA LEU A 28 1.57 2.94 -3.93
C LEU A 28 0.35 3.81 -3.69
N ALA A 29 0.52 4.89 -2.91
CA ALA A 29 -0.58 5.76 -2.56
C ALA A 29 -1.18 6.45 -3.77
N ASP A 30 -0.35 6.96 -4.68
CA ASP A 30 -0.81 7.56 -5.94
C ASP A 30 -1.57 6.56 -6.80
N SER A 31 -1.13 5.30 -6.85
CA SER A 31 -1.77 4.25 -7.63
C SER A 31 -3.14 3.84 -7.06
N ILE A 32 -3.28 3.79 -5.73
CA ILE A 32 -4.56 3.49 -5.08
C ILE A 32 -5.53 4.68 -5.19
N GLU A 33 -5.06 5.92 -5.10
CA GLU A 33 -5.91 7.10 -5.37
C GLU A 33 -6.47 7.06 -6.80
N ARG A 34 -5.63 6.71 -7.79
CA ARG A 34 -6.07 6.51 -9.17
C ARG A 34 -7.07 5.36 -9.31
N PHE A 35 -6.89 4.27 -8.55
CA PHE A 35 -7.83 3.16 -8.53
C PHE A 35 -9.23 3.61 -8.09
N PHE A 36 -9.32 4.44 -7.05
CA PHE A 36 -10.60 4.98 -6.57
C PHE A 36 -11.17 6.12 -7.43
N GLY A 37 -10.31 6.91 -8.09
CA GLY A 37 -10.70 7.97 -9.01
C GLY A 37 -11.28 7.46 -10.34
N ASN A 38 -11.04 6.20 -10.68
CA ASN A 38 -11.65 5.57 -11.84
C ASN A 38 -13.08 5.10 -11.53
N SER A 39 -14.06 5.70 -12.22
CA SER A 39 -15.51 5.66 -11.94
C SER A 39 -16.24 4.33 -12.23
N TRP A 40 -15.57 3.17 -12.13
CA TRP A 40 -16.14 1.86 -12.50
C TRP A 40 -16.84 1.10 -11.38
N ILE A 41 -16.86 1.64 -10.15
CA ILE A 41 -17.50 1.02 -8.99
C ILE A 41 -18.96 1.47 -8.95
N THR A 42 -19.88 0.58 -9.29
CA THR A 42 -21.33 0.89 -9.33
C THR A 42 -22.03 0.78 -7.99
N ASN A 43 -21.36 0.23 -6.98
CA ASN A 43 -21.86 0.21 -5.61
C ASN A 43 -21.20 1.34 -4.81
N GLU A 44 -21.89 2.47 -4.71
CA GLU A 44 -21.41 3.67 -3.98
C GLU A 44 -21.12 3.38 -2.50
N GLU A 45 -21.88 2.49 -1.86
CA GLU A 45 -21.67 2.13 -0.46
C GLU A 45 -20.35 1.35 -0.27
N SER A 46 -20.11 0.35 -1.13
CA SER A 46 -18.85 -0.39 -1.13
C SER A 46 -17.67 0.52 -1.48
N HIS A 47 -17.82 1.42 -2.45
CA HIS A 47 -16.80 2.41 -2.82
C HIS A 47 -16.45 3.29 -1.61
N SER A 48 -17.45 3.93 -1.01
CA SER A 48 -17.29 4.83 0.12
C SER A 48 -16.64 4.15 1.33
N HIS A 49 -17.08 2.92 1.63
CA HIS A 49 -16.49 2.13 2.70
C HIS A 49 -15.00 1.82 2.47
N LEU A 50 -14.66 1.31 1.28
CA LEU A 50 -13.27 1.00 0.93
C LEU A 50 -12.41 2.26 0.88
N TYR A 51 -12.92 3.36 0.35
CA TYR A 51 -12.21 4.62 0.29
C TYR A 51 -11.95 5.20 1.68
N LYS A 52 -12.89 5.03 2.62
CA LYS A 52 -12.70 5.44 4.01
C LYS A 52 -11.58 4.62 4.69
N LEU A 53 -11.56 3.30 4.48
CA LEU A 53 -10.48 2.44 4.99
C LEU A 53 -9.12 2.85 4.41
N TRP A 54 -9.06 3.06 3.10
CA TRP A 54 -7.87 3.55 2.42
C TRP A 54 -7.40 4.90 2.95
N SER A 55 -8.31 5.87 3.09
CA SER A 55 -7.99 7.22 3.55
C SER A 55 -7.41 7.21 4.97
N GLY A 56 -7.95 6.37 5.86
CA GLY A 56 -7.40 6.16 7.19
C GLY A 56 -5.98 5.58 7.14
N PHE A 57 -5.79 4.50 6.38
CA PHE A 57 -4.48 3.91 6.17
C PHE A 57 -3.47 4.92 5.60
N LYS A 58 -3.83 5.67 4.56
CA LYS A 58 -2.96 6.67 3.93
C LYS A 58 -2.56 7.78 4.91
N ALA A 59 -3.48 8.23 5.76
CA ALA A 59 -3.18 9.25 6.75
C ALA A 59 -2.17 8.74 7.79
N GLU A 60 -2.37 7.53 8.30
CA GLU A 60 -1.51 6.95 9.34
C GLU A 60 -0.19 6.43 8.78
N ALA A 61 -0.23 5.52 7.80
CA ALA A 61 0.93 4.78 7.31
C ALA A 61 1.76 5.52 6.26
N VAL A 62 1.13 6.29 5.37
CA VAL A 62 1.85 6.95 4.25
C VAL A 62 2.21 8.38 4.61
N SER A 63 1.25 9.18 5.09
CA SER A 63 1.50 10.58 5.44
C SER A 63 2.32 10.69 6.74
N GLY A 64 2.12 9.75 7.67
CA GLY A 64 2.91 9.63 8.90
C GLY A 64 4.27 8.94 8.74
N ILE A 65 4.62 8.43 7.55
CA ILE A 65 5.78 7.54 7.35
C ILE A 65 7.10 8.15 7.82
N GLY A 66 7.27 9.47 7.67
CA GLY A 66 8.48 10.18 8.08
C GLY A 66 8.73 10.18 9.59
N GLY A 67 7.68 10.01 10.40
CA GLY A 67 7.79 9.92 11.86
C GLY A 67 8.01 8.49 12.38
N MET A 68 7.99 7.49 11.51
CA MET A 68 8.05 6.08 11.89
C MET A 68 9.48 5.54 11.86
N THR A 69 9.77 4.68 12.83
CA THR A 69 10.91 3.75 12.81
C THR A 69 10.74 2.72 11.68
N MET A 70 11.84 2.06 11.30
CA MET A 70 11.77 1.01 10.27
C MET A 70 10.83 -0.15 10.66
N ASN A 71 10.82 -0.56 11.94
CA ASN A 71 9.95 -1.63 12.42
C ASN A 71 8.47 -1.27 12.30
N GLU A 72 8.10 -0.03 12.60
CA GLU A 72 6.73 0.46 12.42
C GLU A 72 6.34 0.46 10.94
N ARG A 73 7.24 0.88 10.05
CA ARG A 73 6.99 0.83 8.59
C ARG A 73 6.81 -0.61 8.11
N LEU A 74 7.69 -1.54 8.51
CA LEU A 74 7.56 -2.97 8.18
C LEU A 74 6.24 -3.56 8.68
N CYS A 75 5.77 -3.13 9.86
CA CYS A 75 4.49 -3.53 10.41
C CYS A 75 3.32 -3.02 9.57
N TRP A 76 3.26 -1.72 9.30
CA TRP A 76 2.19 -1.09 8.52
C TRP A 76 2.06 -1.67 7.12
N PHE A 77 3.18 -1.94 6.46
CA PHE A 77 3.21 -2.44 5.08
C PHE A 77 3.29 -3.97 4.99
N GLY A 78 3.39 -4.66 6.13
CA GLY A 78 3.44 -6.12 6.21
C GLY A 78 4.62 -6.71 5.41
N LEU A 79 5.83 -6.20 5.64
CA LEU A 79 7.06 -6.55 4.91
C LEU A 79 8.11 -7.25 5.77
N PHE A 80 7.80 -7.64 7.01
CA PHE A 80 8.75 -8.34 7.90
C PHE A 80 9.36 -9.58 7.24
N GLU A 81 8.54 -10.45 6.65
CA GLU A 81 9.03 -11.66 6.01
C GLU A 81 10.00 -11.37 4.84
N ARG A 82 9.70 -10.36 4.01
CA ARG A 82 10.60 -9.93 2.93
C ARG A 82 11.91 -9.39 3.49
N PHE A 83 11.85 -8.64 4.59
CA PHE A 83 13.02 -8.03 5.22
C PHE A 83 13.91 -9.04 5.95
N ASP A 84 13.31 -9.97 6.70
CA ASP A 84 14.03 -10.98 7.49
C ASP A 84 14.78 -11.98 6.60
N ASN A 85 14.28 -12.22 5.37
CA ASN A 85 14.91 -13.09 4.38
C ASN A 85 15.81 -12.35 3.39
N ALA A 86 15.90 -11.02 3.46
CA ALA A 86 16.67 -10.20 2.52
C ALA A 86 18.16 -10.19 2.83
N SER A 87 18.98 -10.16 1.78
CA SER A 87 20.39 -9.75 1.87
C SER A 87 20.53 -8.27 2.26
N GLU A 88 21.72 -7.84 2.67
CA GLU A 88 21.97 -6.42 2.99
C GLU A 88 21.61 -5.48 1.83
N ALA A 89 21.92 -5.88 0.59
CA ALA A 89 21.58 -5.12 -0.60
C ALA A 89 20.06 -5.02 -0.81
N GLU A 90 19.32 -6.11 -0.59
CA GLU A 90 17.85 -6.11 -0.69
C GLU A 90 17.20 -5.35 0.46
N GLN A 91 17.79 -5.34 1.66
CA GLN A 91 17.31 -4.50 2.75
C GLN A 91 17.37 -3.02 2.35
N GLN A 92 18.42 -2.57 1.65
CA GLN A 92 18.49 -1.18 1.14
C GLN A 92 17.36 -0.86 0.15
N VAL A 93 16.93 -1.83 -0.66
CA VAL A 93 15.75 -1.68 -1.52
C VAL A 93 14.48 -1.53 -0.69
N ILE A 94 14.33 -2.31 0.39
CA ILE A 94 13.18 -2.22 1.29
C ILE A 94 13.19 -0.89 2.07
N TYR A 95 14.36 -0.41 2.51
CA TYR A 95 14.50 0.93 3.10
C TYR A 95 14.07 2.01 2.09
N ALA A 96 14.46 1.90 0.82
CA ALA A 96 14.03 2.84 -0.23
C ALA A 96 12.50 2.80 -0.44
N LYS A 97 11.95 1.59 -0.55
CA LYS A 97 10.52 1.31 -0.70
C LYS A 97 9.69 1.95 0.42
N LEU A 98 10.22 1.93 1.63
CA LEU A 98 9.60 2.50 2.82
C LEU A 98 10.06 3.93 3.14
N CYS A 99 10.71 4.62 2.20
CA CYS A 99 11.18 6.00 2.35
C CYS A 99 12.08 6.23 3.57
N ALA A 100 12.86 5.21 3.94
CA ALA A 100 13.74 5.20 5.11
C ALA A 100 15.22 5.43 4.75
N ASN A 101 15.52 5.62 3.47
CA ASN A 101 16.82 6.08 2.99
C ASN A 101 16.96 7.58 3.31
N THR A 102 17.46 7.87 4.50
CA THR A 102 17.88 9.21 4.94
C THR A 102 19.38 9.20 5.18
#